data_AF-A0AAU6UTJ5-F1
#
_entry.id   AF-A0AAU6UTJ5-F1
#
_cell.length_a   1.000
_cell.length_b   1.000
_cell.length_c   1.000
_cell.angle_alpha   90.00
_cell.angle_beta   90.00
_cell.angle_gamma   90.00
#
_symmetry.space_group_name_H-M   'P 1'
#
loop_
_entity.id
_entity.type
_entity.pdbx_description
1 polymer ?
#
loop_
_entity_poly.entity_id
_entity_poly.type
_entity_poly.pdbx_seq_one_letter_code
_entity_poly.pdbx_strand_id
1 'polypeptide(L)'
;MTKTMILAAVALPLAIGSVSVLAYGKGKHAEHQQQRCGLHSEKGIVSQLNLTTEQQSQLKALREEHRQAMQDQRGRGSRDEMSTLREQERALVLSADFDRAAANELAKQMIDKQVERRINMLEKRHQMMSILTDEQKTQLQTLQQECMEKHHRESGEPRGHKHGSKDKGRE
;
A
#
# COMPACT_ATOMS: atom_id res chain seq x y z
N MET A 1 54.68 -36.19 -25.02
CA MET A 1 55.97 -36.16 -24.29
C MET A 1 56.41 -34.70 -24.30
N THR A 2 56.61 -33.97 -23.21
CA THR A 2 57.17 -34.26 -21.88
C THR A 2 56.54 -33.33 -20.84
N LYS A 3 56.60 -33.77 -19.57
CA LYS A 3 56.04 -33.14 -18.38
C LYS A 3 57.21 -32.64 -17.53
N THR A 4 57.18 -31.40 -17.05
CA THR A 4 57.99 -30.95 -15.90
C THR A 4 57.21 -29.91 -15.10
N MET A 5 56.97 -30.25 -13.84
CA MET A 5 56.38 -29.39 -12.82
C MET A 5 57.47 -28.58 -12.13
N ILE A 6 57.24 -27.31 -11.78
CA ILE A 6 57.88 -26.65 -10.64
C ILE A 6 56.86 -25.71 -9.98
N LEU A 7 56.58 -25.99 -8.70
CA LEU A 7 55.96 -25.10 -7.72
C LEU A 7 56.83 -23.86 -7.50
N ALA A 8 56.22 -22.67 -7.48
CA ALA A 8 56.76 -21.53 -6.74
C ALA A 8 55.61 -20.81 -6.04
N ALA A 9 55.47 -21.09 -4.75
CA ALA A 9 54.62 -20.34 -3.84
C ALA A 9 55.26 -18.96 -3.61
N VAL A 10 54.55 -17.90 -3.98
CA VAL A 10 54.86 -16.54 -3.55
C VAL A 10 53.59 -16.00 -2.87
N ALA A 11 53.65 -15.98 -1.55
CA ALA A 11 52.71 -15.26 -0.71
C ALA A 11 52.92 -13.76 -0.92
N LEU A 12 51.87 -13.03 -1.29
CA LEU A 12 51.82 -11.56 -1.25
C LEU A 12 50.52 -11.11 -0.57
N PRO A 13 50.51 -9.95 0.11
CA PRO A 13 49.75 -9.72 1.32
C PRO A 13 48.32 -9.27 1.06
N LEU A 14 47.51 -9.53 2.09
CA LEU A 14 46.17 -9.03 2.36
C LEU A 14 45.96 -7.56 1.91
N ALA A 15 45.23 -7.37 0.81
CA ALA A 15 44.52 -6.13 0.56
C ALA A 15 43.11 -6.26 1.15
N ILE A 16 42.91 -5.65 2.32
CA ILE A 16 41.56 -5.44 2.88
C ILE A 16 40.89 -4.36 2.03
N GLY A 17 40.28 -4.78 0.93
CA GLY A 17 39.33 -3.95 0.20
C GLY A 17 38.07 -3.81 1.02
N SER A 18 37.73 -2.58 1.42
CA SER A 18 36.46 -2.24 2.05
C SER A 18 35.32 -2.56 1.08
N VAL A 19 34.76 -3.76 1.21
CA VAL A 19 33.44 -4.07 0.64
C VAL A 19 32.45 -3.20 1.40
N SER A 20 32.02 -2.11 0.76
CA SER A 20 30.76 -1.45 1.11
C SER A 20 29.66 -2.48 0.86
N VAL A 21 29.41 -3.34 1.84
CA VAL A 21 28.17 -4.10 1.92
C VAL A 21 27.09 -3.04 1.99
N LEU A 22 26.46 -2.77 0.84
CA LEU A 22 25.15 -2.18 0.81
C LEU A 22 24.30 -3.10 1.66
N ALA A 23 24.15 -2.73 2.94
CA ALA A 23 23.19 -3.31 3.82
C ALA A 23 21.85 -3.05 3.15
N TYR A 24 21.40 -4.04 2.39
CA TYR A 24 20.04 -4.17 1.91
C TYR A 24 19.21 -4.28 3.18
N GLY A 25 18.88 -3.11 3.72
CA GLY A 25 17.96 -2.93 4.84
C GLY A 25 16.61 -3.41 4.36
N LYS A 26 16.44 -4.73 4.38
CA LYS A 26 15.16 -5.41 4.28
C LYS A 26 14.45 -5.02 5.57
N GLY A 27 13.84 -3.82 5.54
CA GLY A 27 13.02 -3.31 6.60
C GLY A 27 12.03 -4.41 6.97
N LYS A 28 12.13 -4.90 8.19
CA LYS A 28 11.19 -5.83 8.79
C LYS A 28 9.86 -5.09 8.97
N HIS A 29 9.15 -4.90 7.87
CA HIS A 29 7.79 -4.35 7.83
C HIS A 29 6.78 -5.33 7.25
N ALA A 30 7.21 -6.54 6.87
CA ALA A 30 6.36 -7.52 6.20
C ALA A 30 5.42 -8.30 7.13
N GLU A 31 5.65 -8.33 8.44
CA GLU A 31 4.99 -9.32 9.32
C GLU A 31 3.72 -8.82 10.05
N HIS A 32 3.41 -7.52 10.05
CA HIS A 32 2.22 -7.00 10.74
C HIS A 32 1.05 -6.62 9.81
N GLN A 33 1.16 -6.91 8.51
CA GLN A 33 0.17 -6.39 7.54
C GLN A 33 -0.95 -7.37 7.19
N GLN A 34 -0.85 -8.66 7.54
CA GLN A 34 -1.82 -9.66 7.09
C GLN A 34 -3.08 -9.77 7.95
N GLN A 35 -3.10 -9.23 9.17
CA GLN A 35 -4.20 -9.42 10.14
C GLN A 35 -4.89 -8.11 10.53
N ARG A 36 -4.62 -7.01 9.83
CA ARG A 36 -5.25 -5.73 10.15
C ARG A 36 -6.58 -5.57 9.45
N CYS A 37 -7.63 -5.55 10.26
CA CYS A 37 -8.99 -5.12 9.96
C CYS A 37 -9.11 -3.63 9.57
N GLY A 38 -8.21 -3.10 8.73
CA GLY A 38 -8.27 -1.73 8.21
C GLY A 38 -8.94 -1.68 6.83
N LEU A 39 -9.25 -0.49 6.29
CA LEU A 39 -9.93 -0.27 5.00
C LEU A 39 -9.34 -1.02 3.77
N HIS A 40 -8.11 -1.55 3.87
CA HIS A 40 -7.47 -2.44 2.89
C HIS A 40 -7.72 -3.95 3.14
N SER A 41 -8.60 -4.30 4.08
CA SER A 41 -8.84 -5.64 4.59
C SER A 41 -9.71 -6.50 3.68
N GLU A 42 -10.44 -5.93 2.72
CA GLU A 42 -11.37 -6.71 1.90
C GLU A 42 -10.68 -7.87 1.18
N LYS A 43 -9.43 -7.69 0.73
CA LYS A 43 -8.64 -8.79 0.17
C LYS A 43 -8.36 -9.88 1.21
N GLY A 44 -7.98 -9.49 2.43
CA GLY A 44 -7.67 -10.42 3.52
C GLY A 44 -8.90 -11.14 4.07
N ILE A 45 -10.07 -10.50 4.02
CA ILE A 45 -11.35 -11.13 4.41
C ILE A 45 -11.82 -12.08 3.31
N VAL A 46 -11.77 -11.69 2.04
CA VAL A 46 -12.15 -12.57 0.92
C VAL A 46 -11.26 -13.80 0.84
N SER A 47 -9.98 -13.71 1.20
CA SER A 47 -9.10 -14.89 1.26
C SER A 47 -9.42 -15.87 2.39
N GLN A 48 -10.26 -15.49 3.36
CA GLN A 48 -10.75 -16.39 4.42
C GLN A 48 -12.01 -17.17 4.01
N LEU A 49 -12.59 -16.85 2.85
CA LEU A 49 -13.71 -17.60 2.30
C LEU A 49 -13.21 -18.91 1.67
N ASN A 50 -14.06 -19.94 1.71
CA ASN A 50 -13.83 -21.19 1.00
C ASN A 50 -14.11 -20.99 -0.50
N LEU A 51 -13.15 -20.41 -1.22
CA LEU A 51 -13.23 -20.13 -2.65
C LEU A 51 -12.80 -21.35 -3.47
N THR A 52 -13.54 -21.67 -4.55
CA THR A 52 -13.10 -22.69 -5.52
C THR A 52 -11.87 -22.22 -6.29
N THR A 53 -11.14 -23.16 -6.91
CA THR A 53 -9.97 -22.84 -7.74
C THR A 53 -10.33 -21.87 -8.88
N GLU A 54 -11.51 -22.05 -9.48
CA GLU A 54 -12.03 -21.19 -10.54
C GLU A 54 -12.31 -19.77 -10.03
N GLN A 55 -12.97 -19.64 -8.87
CA GLN A 55 -13.22 -18.34 -8.25
C GLN A 55 -11.93 -17.61 -7.88
N GLN A 56 -10.93 -18.34 -7.34
CA GLN A 56 -9.61 -17.78 -7.03
C GLN A 56 -8.92 -17.25 -8.29
N SER A 57 -8.99 -18.00 -9.40
CA SER A 57 -8.46 -17.60 -10.70
C SER A 57 -9.14 -16.32 -11.21
N GLN A 58 -10.48 -16.27 -11.21
CA GLN A 58 -11.25 -15.09 -11.64
C GLN A 58 -10.94 -13.86 -10.78
N LEU A 59 -10.90 -14.02 -9.46
CA LEU A 59 -10.55 -12.93 -8.53
C LEU A 59 -9.09 -12.47 -8.69
N LYS A 60 -8.18 -13.34 -9.15
CA LYS A 60 -6.79 -12.96 -9.45
C LYS A 60 -6.72 -12.17 -10.75
N ALA A 61 -7.41 -12.63 -11.80
CA ALA A 61 -7.49 -11.95 -13.09
C ALA A 61 -8.08 -10.53 -12.93
N LEU A 62 -9.21 -10.41 -12.24
CA LEU A 62 -9.87 -9.13 -11.96
C LEU A 62 -8.93 -8.15 -11.23
N ARG A 63 -8.15 -8.64 -10.26
CA ARG A 63 -7.17 -7.81 -9.54
C ARG A 63 -6.02 -7.36 -10.42
N GLU A 64 -5.58 -8.18 -11.37
CA GLU A 64 -4.52 -7.80 -12.30
C GLU A 64 -5.01 -6.73 -13.27
N GLU A 65 -6.21 -6.92 -13.82
CA GLU A 65 -6.88 -5.93 -14.67
C GLU A 65 -6.99 -4.58 -13.96
N HIS A 66 -7.51 -4.56 -12.73
CA HIS A 66 -7.60 -3.33 -11.95
C HIS A 66 -6.23 -2.71 -11.66
N ARG A 67 -5.21 -3.54 -11.47
CA ARG A 67 -3.85 -3.05 -11.24
C ARG A 67 -3.28 -2.39 -12.49
N GLN A 68 -3.48 -3.00 -13.66
CA GLN A 68 -3.07 -2.45 -14.95
C GLN A 68 -3.78 -1.12 -15.22
N ALA A 69 -5.11 -1.07 -15.06
CA ALA A 69 -5.88 0.16 -15.22
C ALA A 69 -5.38 1.29 -14.29
N MET A 70 -5.00 0.97 -13.05
CA MET A 70 -4.42 1.94 -12.12
C MET A 70 -3.00 2.39 -12.52
N GLN A 71 -2.19 1.50 -13.12
CA GLN A 71 -0.87 1.88 -13.64
C GLN A 71 -1.00 2.82 -14.83
N ASP A 72 -1.92 2.53 -15.74
CA ASP A 72 -2.20 3.37 -16.90
C ASP A 72 -2.70 4.76 -16.48
N GLN A 73 -3.64 4.82 -15.54
CA GLN A 73 -4.11 6.10 -14.97
C GLN A 73 -2.98 6.90 -14.32
N ARG A 74 -2.04 6.23 -13.63
CA ARG A 74 -0.88 6.89 -13.03
C ARG A 74 0.11 7.40 -14.08
N GLY A 75 0.29 6.67 -15.18
CA GLY A 75 1.14 7.08 -16.30
C GLY A 75 0.59 8.28 -17.08
N ARG A 76 -0.72 8.54 -17.01
CA ARG A 76 -1.41 9.61 -17.75
C ARG A 76 -1.56 10.95 -17.00
N GLY A 77 -0.88 11.15 -15.87
CA GLY A 77 -0.85 12.46 -15.18
C GLY A 77 -1.75 12.59 -13.93
N SER A 78 -2.29 11.50 -13.39
CA SER A 78 -3.09 11.54 -12.14
C SER A 78 -2.31 12.13 -10.94
N ARG A 79 -0.97 12.07 -10.96
CA ARG A 79 -0.12 12.75 -9.95
C ARG A 79 -0.13 14.27 -10.13
N ASP A 80 -0.06 14.73 -11.36
CA ASP A 80 0.02 16.14 -11.72
C ASP A 80 -1.27 16.87 -11.35
N GLU A 81 -2.40 16.20 -11.56
CA GLU A 81 -3.70 16.71 -11.16
C GLU A 81 -3.85 16.93 -9.63
N MET A 82 -3.31 16.03 -8.81
CA MET A 82 -3.37 16.17 -7.35
C MET A 82 -2.38 17.21 -6.84
N SER A 83 -1.23 17.40 -7.48
CA SER A 83 -0.35 18.53 -7.17
C SER A 83 -1.00 19.86 -7.51
N THR A 84 -1.68 19.96 -8.66
CA THR A 84 -2.36 21.18 -9.07
C THR A 84 -3.44 21.60 -8.07
N LEU A 85 -4.28 20.68 -7.61
CA LEU A 85 -5.29 20.98 -6.59
C LEU A 85 -4.65 21.48 -5.27
N ARG A 86 -3.53 20.87 -4.86
CA ARG A 86 -2.77 21.28 -3.66
C ARG A 86 -2.07 22.62 -3.80
N GLU A 87 -1.70 23.00 -5.02
CA GLU A 87 -1.11 24.29 -5.32
C GLU A 87 -2.16 25.39 -5.34
N GLN A 88 -3.32 25.13 -5.93
CA GLN A 88 -4.48 26.03 -5.88
C GLN A 88 -4.95 26.26 -4.44
N GLU A 89 -5.04 25.20 -3.63
CA GLU A 89 -5.35 25.31 -2.20
C GLU A 89 -4.34 26.19 -1.47
N ARG A 90 -3.04 25.95 -1.69
CA ARG A 90 -1.97 26.76 -1.09
C ARG A 90 -2.04 28.22 -1.52
N ALA A 91 -2.30 28.50 -2.80
CA ALA A 91 -2.43 29.86 -3.30
C ALA A 91 -3.61 30.61 -2.65
N LEU A 92 -4.75 29.94 -2.47
CA LEU A 92 -5.94 30.52 -1.82
C LEU A 92 -5.75 30.78 -0.32
N VAL A 93 -5.00 29.92 0.37
CA VAL A 93 -4.75 30.08 1.82
C VAL A 93 -3.68 31.15 2.10
N LEU A 94 -2.76 31.35 1.16
CA LEU A 94 -1.65 32.32 1.29
C LEU A 94 -1.95 33.69 0.65
N SER A 95 -3.11 33.87 0.02
CA SER A 95 -3.49 35.16 -0.58
C SER A 95 -3.74 36.23 0.48
N ALA A 96 -3.54 37.50 0.11
CA ALA A 96 -3.77 38.63 1.01
C ALA A 96 -5.24 38.73 1.45
N ASP A 97 -6.16 38.45 0.53
CA ASP A 97 -7.60 38.37 0.77
C ASP A 97 -8.13 36.98 0.41
N PHE A 98 -9.11 36.48 1.17
CA PHE A 98 -9.69 35.16 0.93
C PHE A 98 -10.77 35.20 -0.17
N ASP A 99 -10.49 34.58 -1.31
CA ASP A 99 -11.48 34.41 -2.38
C ASP A 99 -12.40 33.21 -2.11
N ARG A 100 -13.57 33.51 -1.53
CA ARG A 100 -14.59 32.50 -1.23
C ARG A 100 -15.17 31.83 -2.49
N ALA A 101 -15.24 32.54 -3.61
CA ALA A 101 -15.77 31.97 -4.85
C ALA A 101 -14.80 30.92 -5.42
N ALA A 102 -13.51 31.25 -5.47
CA ALA A 102 -12.48 30.32 -5.90
C ALA A 102 -12.33 29.12 -4.95
N ALA A 103 -12.43 29.34 -3.63
CA ALA A 103 -12.43 28.25 -2.66
C ALA A 103 -13.60 27.28 -2.84
N ASN A 104 -14.81 27.79 -3.11
CA ASN A 104 -15.96 26.93 -3.40
C ASN A 104 -15.76 26.11 -4.67
N GLU A 105 -15.16 26.70 -5.70
CA GLU A 105 -14.90 25.99 -6.96
C GLU A 105 -13.86 24.89 -6.80
N LEU A 106 -12.76 25.18 -6.09
CA LEU A 106 -11.76 24.18 -5.73
C LEU A 106 -12.38 23.03 -4.93
N ALA A 107 -13.24 23.34 -3.95
CA ALA A 107 -13.92 22.33 -3.15
C ALA A 107 -14.81 21.41 -4.00
N LYS A 108 -15.56 21.96 -4.97
CA LYS A 108 -16.36 21.15 -5.90
C LYS A 108 -15.49 20.19 -6.70
N GLN A 109 -14.39 20.66 -7.28
CA GLN A 109 -13.46 19.80 -8.02
C GLN A 109 -12.92 18.66 -7.15
N MET A 110 -12.60 18.94 -5.89
CA MET A 110 -12.15 17.91 -4.94
C MET A 110 -13.24 16.88 -4.64
N ILE A 111 -14.48 17.34 -4.46
CA ILE A 111 -15.65 16.49 -4.22
C ILE A 111 -15.93 15.60 -5.44
N ASP A 112 -15.94 16.17 -6.65
CA ASP A 112 -16.21 15.42 -7.88
C ASP A 112 -15.21 14.27 -8.05
N LYS A 113 -13.93 14.55 -7.84
CA LYS A 113 -12.89 13.49 -7.85
C LYS A 113 -13.09 12.47 -6.74
N GLN A 114 -13.58 12.88 -5.57
CA GLN A 114 -13.89 11.95 -4.49
C GLN A 114 -15.08 11.06 -4.83
N VAL A 115 -16.11 11.60 -5.47
CA VAL A 115 -17.27 10.87 -5.96
C VAL A 115 -16.85 9.85 -7.01
N GLU A 116 -16.07 10.25 -8.02
CA GLU A 116 -15.57 9.35 -9.05
C GLU A 116 -14.78 8.17 -8.45
N ARG A 117 -13.83 8.47 -7.54
CA ARG A 117 -13.08 7.42 -6.83
C ARG A 117 -13.98 6.49 -6.02
N ARG A 118 -15.04 7.02 -5.40
CA ARG A 118 -15.98 6.25 -4.61
C ARG A 118 -16.79 5.31 -5.49
N ILE A 119 -17.29 5.79 -6.63
CA ILE A 119 -18.03 5.00 -7.61
C ILE A 119 -17.14 3.89 -8.16
N ASN A 120 -15.93 4.21 -8.62
CA ASN A 120 -14.98 3.21 -9.13
C ASN A 120 -14.70 2.12 -8.10
N MET A 121 -14.54 2.49 -6.83
CA MET A 121 -14.34 1.53 -5.75
C MET A 121 -15.58 0.64 -5.53
N LEU A 122 -16.80 1.20 -5.60
CA LEU A 122 -18.04 0.43 -5.50
C LEU A 122 -18.21 -0.55 -6.67
N GLU A 123 -17.89 -0.13 -7.89
CA GLU A 123 -17.92 -1.00 -9.08
C GLU A 123 -16.97 -2.19 -8.93
N LYS A 124 -15.73 -1.94 -8.48
CA LYS A 124 -14.75 -3.01 -8.22
C LYS A 124 -15.24 -4.00 -7.16
N ARG A 125 -15.86 -3.50 -6.09
CA ARG A 125 -16.48 -4.35 -5.06
C ARG A 125 -17.61 -5.18 -5.65
N HIS A 126 -18.46 -4.57 -6.47
CA HIS A 126 -19.55 -5.26 -7.14
C HIS A 126 -19.05 -6.40 -8.05
N GLN A 127 -18.04 -6.14 -8.88
CA GLN A 127 -17.40 -7.16 -9.74
C GLN A 127 -16.79 -8.31 -8.93
N MET A 128 -16.21 -8.00 -7.76
CA MET A 128 -15.72 -9.04 -6.83
C MET A 128 -16.88 -9.87 -6.26
N MET A 129 -17.98 -9.22 -5.86
CA MET A 129 -19.16 -9.91 -5.30
C MET A 129 -19.86 -10.80 -6.33
N SER A 130 -19.83 -10.47 -7.62
CA SER A 130 -20.47 -11.30 -8.66
C SER A 130 -19.78 -12.65 -8.90
N ILE A 131 -18.57 -12.86 -8.38
CA ILE A 131 -17.85 -14.14 -8.45
C ILE A 131 -18.25 -15.08 -7.30
N LEU A 132 -18.78 -14.53 -6.21
CA LEU A 132 -19.10 -15.26 -4.99
C LEU A 132 -20.51 -15.84 -5.03
N THR A 133 -20.72 -16.99 -4.37
CA THR A 133 -22.06 -17.52 -4.10
C THR A 133 -22.76 -16.72 -3.01
N ASP A 134 -24.07 -16.90 -2.86
CA ASP A 134 -24.84 -16.17 -1.84
C ASP A 134 -24.45 -16.56 -0.42
N GLU A 135 -24.09 -17.82 -0.20
CA GLU A 135 -23.54 -18.30 1.08
C GLU A 135 -22.19 -17.64 1.39
N GLN A 136 -21.32 -17.53 0.39
CA GLN A 136 -20.02 -16.86 0.54
C GLN A 136 -20.16 -15.36 0.79
N LYS A 137 -21.13 -14.68 0.17
CA LYS A 137 -21.45 -13.26 0.44
C LYS A 137 -21.95 -13.08 1.87
N THR A 138 -22.78 -13.99 2.37
CA THR A 138 -23.27 -13.97 3.75
C THR A 138 -22.11 -14.14 4.73
N GLN A 139 -21.24 -15.14 4.51
CA GLN A 139 -20.04 -15.34 5.32
C GLN A 139 -19.11 -14.12 5.30
N LEU A 140 -18.95 -13.48 4.13
CA LEU A 140 -18.15 -12.27 4.00
C LEU A 140 -18.69 -11.13 4.88
N GLN A 141 -20.01 -10.92 4.92
CA GLN A 141 -20.63 -9.89 5.75
C GLN A 141 -20.37 -10.15 7.24
N THR A 142 -20.49 -11.40 7.69
CA THR A 142 -20.17 -11.78 9.08
C THR A 142 -18.71 -11.47 9.41
N LEU A 143 -17.77 -11.92 8.57
CA LEU A 143 -16.35 -11.66 8.79
C LEU A 143 -16.03 -10.16 8.77
N GLN A 144 -16.73 -9.38 7.93
CA GLN A 144 -16.61 -7.92 7.92
C GLN A 144 -17.07 -7.30 9.24
N GLN A 145 -18.22 -7.72 9.78
CA GLN A 145 -18.74 -7.24 11.06
C GLN A 145 -17.81 -7.56 12.22
N GLU A 146 -17.36 -8.82 12.35
CA GLU A 146 -16.40 -9.23 13.37
C GLU A 146 -15.10 -8.41 13.28
N CYS A 147 -14.67 -8.12 12.07
CA CYS A 147 -13.47 -7.35 11.80
C CYS A 147 -13.63 -5.88 12.22
N MET A 148 -14.81 -5.29 11.98
CA MET A 148 -15.15 -3.95 12.46
C MET A 148 -15.20 -3.91 14.00
N GLU A 149 -15.84 -4.87 14.64
CA GLU A 149 -15.93 -4.96 16.11
C GLU A 149 -14.55 -5.08 16.76
N LYS A 150 -13.69 -5.96 16.23
CA LYS A 150 -12.29 -6.10 16.68
C LYS A 150 -11.55 -4.77 16.55
N HIS A 151 -11.67 -4.09 15.41
CA HIS A 151 -11.04 -2.80 15.22
C HIS A 151 -11.56 -1.74 16.20
N HIS A 152 -12.87 -1.68 16.46
CA HIS A 152 -13.45 -0.78 17.44
C HIS A 152 -12.87 -1.01 18.84
N ARG A 153 -12.79 -2.27 19.29
CA ARG A 153 -12.21 -2.65 20.58
C ARG A 153 -10.73 -2.26 20.69
N GLU A 154 -9.94 -2.54 19.67
CA GLU A 154 -8.50 -2.21 19.64
C GLU A 154 -8.22 -0.70 19.48
N SER A 155 -9.13 0.03 18.85
CA SER A 155 -9.01 1.49 18.69
C SER A 155 -9.41 2.28 19.95
N GLY A 156 -10.16 1.65 20.86
CA GLY A 156 -10.52 2.20 22.18
C GLY A 156 -9.43 2.01 23.25
N GLU A 157 -8.43 1.16 23.01
CA GLU A 157 -7.26 1.07 23.88
C GLU A 157 -6.25 2.19 23.56
N PRO A 158 -5.70 2.89 24.56
CA PRO A 158 -4.69 3.91 24.32
C PRO A 158 -3.52 3.28 23.58
N ARG A 159 -3.33 3.63 22.32
CA ARG A 159 -2.13 3.27 21.57
C ARG A 159 -0.96 3.99 22.24
N GLY A 160 -0.28 3.33 23.16
CA GLY A 160 0.98 3.78 23.71
C GLY A 160 1.96 3.96 22.56
N HIS A 161 2.10 5.20 22.08
CA HIS A 161 3.22 5.59 21.24
C HIS A 161 4.47 5.45 22.10
N LYS A 162 5.10 4.27 22.06
CA LYS A 162 6.51 4.14 22.42
C LYS A 162 7.30 4.89 21.37
N HIS A 163 7.42 6.21 21.55
CA HIS A 163 8.56 6.94 21.02
C HIS A 163 9.80 6.30 21.64
N GLY A 164 10.48 5.47 20.85
CA GLY A 164 11.80 4.99 21.21
C GLY A 164 12.73 6.18 21.24
N SER A 165 12.86 6.80 22.41
CA SER A 165 13.97 7.68 22.75
C SER A 165 15.22 6.85 22.61
N LYS A 166 15.87 6.93 21.44
CA LYS A 166 17.28 6.58 21.31
C LYS A 166 18.03 7.66 22.08
N ASP A 167 18.19 7.40 23.37
CA ASP A 167 19.22 8.00 24.19
C ASP A 167 20.56 7.66 23.53
N LYS A 168 21.06 8.58 22.71
CA LYS A 168 22.45 8.56 22.27
C LYS A 168 23.21 9.26 23.38
N GLY A 169 23.63 8.47 24.36
CA GLY A 169 24.75 8.84 25.21
C GLY A 169 25.89 9.32 24.30
N ARG A 170 26.30 10.56 24.53
CA ARG A 170 27.57 11.06 24.04
C ARG A 170 28.26 11.72 25.23
N GLU A 171 29.29 11.02 25.67
CA GLU A 171 30.39 11.50 26.49
C GLU A 171 30.95 12.85 25.98
#